data_AF-A0A7S3Z5B7-F1
#
_entry.id   AF-A0A7S3Z5B7-F1
#
_cell.length_a   1.000
_cell.length_b   1.000
_cell.length_c   1.000
_cell.angle_alpha   90.00
_cell.angle_beta   90.00
_cell.angle_gamma   90.00
#
_symmetry.space_group_name_H-M   'P 1'
#
loop_
_entity.id
_entity.type
_entity.pdbx_description
1 polymer ?
#
loop_
_entity_poly.entity_id
_entity_poly.type
_entity_poly.pdbx_seq_one_letter_code
_entity_poly.pdbx_strand_id
1 'polypeptide(L)'
;ASLTYSGAPWSVKLASKLLRERKNGPSSTYYPFIRYLPSSVMAPVNTFTWEQLSMIEYAPAKERIFEYPLTISSAYDFLPGGAHGASSREEFEWALSIVHSRTFRTGQDKRALIPIADFANHRGIEAISVLSENFEGISANTATWDLDAEGGLRVFAAKDLQEGDEVTISYGSLKDNDDFFIFYGFIPRLNSYESVQLWESIDHMMEWCQGRLGPPRSKEEANTYRTAWMRAMEEENSDLG
;
A
#
# COMPACT_ATOMS: atom_id res chain seq x y z
N ALA A 1 -28.06 3.95 -0.89
CA ALA A 1 -27.63 2.57 -1.20
C ALA A 1 -26.16 2.59 -1.60
N SER A 2 -25.37 1.60 -1.18
CA SER A 2 -23.99 1.45 -1.68
C SER A 2 -24.03 1.30 -3.20
N LEU A 3 -23.27 2.13 -3.91
CA LEU A 3 -23.19 2.06 -5.38
C LEU A 3 -22.27 0.92 -5.85
N THR A 4 -21.47 0.34 -4.96
CA THR A 4 -20.60 -0.80 -5.22
C THR A 4 -21.19 -2.11 -4.67
N TYR A 5 -20.70 -3.25 -5.16
CA TYR A 5 -21.05 -4.57 -4.65
C TYR A 5 -20.69 -4.75 -3.16
N SER A 6 -21.37 -5.69 -2.49
CA SER A 6 -21.12 -6.02 -1.08
C SER A 6 -19.71 -6.58 -0.90
N GLY A 7 -18.98 -6.11 0.11
CA GLY A 7 -17.60 -6.52 0.34
C GLY A 7 -16.56 -5.89 -0.61
N ALA A 8 -16.95 -4.94 -1.48
CA ALA A 8 -15.99 -4.26 -2.34
C ALA A 8 -14.84 -3.63 -1.51
N PRO A 9 -13.57 -3.82 -1.91
CA PRO A 9 -12.42 -3.22 -1.23
C PRO A 9 -12.54 -1.71 -1.13
N TRP A 10 -11.90 -1.11 -0.11
CA TRP A 10 -11.90 0.34 0.07
C TRP A 10 -11.34 1.07 -1.17
N SER A 11 -10.34 0.50 -1.84
CA SER A 11 -9.70 1.08 -3.02
C SER A 11 -10.67 1.15 -4.20
N VAL A 12 -11.42 0.07 -4.44
CA VAL A 12 -12.48 -0.01 -5.47
C VAL A 12 -13.57 1.03 -5.22
N LYS A 13 -14.03 1.17 -3.96
CA LYS A 13 -15.04 2.17 -3.57
C LYS A 13 -14.55 3.60 -3.81
N LEU A 14 -13.31 3.90 -3.42
CA LEU A 14 -12.75 5.23 -3.56
C LEU A 14 -12.41 5.57 -5.02
N ALA A 15 -11.88 4.62 -5.81
CA ALA A 15 -11.64 4.80 -7.24
C ALA A 15 -12.94 5.04 -8.01
N SER A 16 -13.99 4.29 -7.70
CA SER A 16 -15.34 4.51 -8.23
C SER A 16 -15.86 5.90 -7.91
N LYS A 17 -15.66 6.39 -6.67
CA LYS A 17 -16.02 7.77 -6.29
C LYS A 17 -15.21 8.80 -7.09
N LEU A 18 -13.89 8.63 -7.18
CA LEU A 18 -13.01 9.51 -7.94
C LEU A 18 -13.47 9.64 -9.39
N LEU A 19 -13.85 8.55 -10.04
CA LEU A 19 -14.34 8.57 -11.42
C LEU A 19 -15.65 9.33 -11.58
N ARG A 20 -16.62 9.13 -10.68
CA ARG A 20 -17.87 9.90 -10.71
C ARG A 20 -17.60 11.40 -10.59
N GLU A 21 -16.74 11.79 -9.64
CA GLU A 21 -16.36 13.20 -9.46
C GLU A 21 -15.59 13.74 -10.68
N ARG A 22 -14.73 12.92 -11.31
CA ARG A 22 -14.02 13.29 -12.54
C ARG A 22 -14.98 13.51 -13.71
N LYS A 23 -15.99 12.65 -13.89
CA LYS A 23 -17.01 12.79 -14.95
C LYS A 23 -17.89 14.02 -14.77
N ASN A 24 -18.14 14.44 -13.53
CA ASN A 24 -18.86 15.68 -13.23
C ASN A 24 -18.08 16.94 -13.67
N GLY A 25 -16.78 16.82 -13.99
CA GLY A 25 -15.98 17.92 -14.51
C GLY A 25 -16.08 19.15 -13.61
N PRO A 26 -16.20 20.38 -14.17
CA PRO A 26 -16.31 21.62 -13.39
C PRO A 26 -17.46 21.68 -12.38
N SER A 27 -18.47 20.81 -12.48
CA SER A 27 -19.57 20.73 -11.51
C SER A 27 -19.20 19.95 -10.24
N SER A 28 -18.08 19.23 -10.22
CA SER A 28 -17.57 18.60 -8.99
C SER A 28 -16.86 19.62 -8.11
N THR A 29 -17.16 19.62 -6.81
CA THR A 29 -16.40 20.38 -5.81
C THR A 29 -14.92 19.98 -5.78
N TYR A 30 -14.59 18.76 -6.19
CA TYR A 30 -13.21 18.25 -6.24
C TYR A 30 -12.52 18.50 -7.58
N TYR A 31 -13.18 19.13 -8.56
CA TYR A 31 -12.61 19.38 -9.88
C TYR A 31 -11.25 20.07 -9.85
N PRO A 32 -11.01 21.12 -9.02
CA PRO A 32 -9.71 21.76 -8.95
C PRO A 32 -8.61 20.80 -8.52
N PHE A 33 -8.89 19.85 -7.63
CA PHE A 33 -7.93 18.82 -7.23
C PHE A 33 -7.72 17.77 -8.32
N ILE A 34 -8.81 17.21 -8.85
CA ILE A 34 -8.78 16.09 -9.79
C ILE A 34 -8.01 16.45 -11.07
N ARG A 35 -8.12 17.69 -11.55
CA ARG A 35 -7.43 18.13 -12.77
C ARG A 35 -5.90 18.23 -12.63
N TYR A 36 -5.36 18.24 -11.41
CA TYR A 36 -3.92 18.25 -11.15
C TYR A 36 -3.37 16.86 -10.79
N LEU A 37 -4.24 15.84 -10.68
CA LEU A 37 -3.77 14.47 -10.54
C LEU A 37 -2.95 14.06 -11.77
N PRO A 38 -1.90 13.25 -11.59
CA PRO A 38 -1.08 12.80 -12.70
C PRO A 38 -1.92 11.96 -13.67
N SER A 39 -1.60 12.06 -14.95
CA SER A 39 -2.23 11.26 -16.00
C SER A 39 -1.83 9.78 -15.93
N SER A 40 -0.69 9.47 -15.30
CA SER A 40 -0.22 8.11 -15.02
C SER A 40 0.66 8.08 -13.77
N VAL A 41 0.67 6.95 -13.07
CA VAL A 41 1.59 6.66 -11.97
C VAL A 41 2.64 5.69 -12.52
N MET A 42 3.92 6.03 -12.38
CA MET A 42 5.06 5.24 -12.90
C MET A 42 5.33 3.97 -12.09
N ALA A 43 4.28 3.22 -11.77
CA ALA A 43 4.35 1.96 -11.07
C ALA A 43 4.43 0.79 -12.08
N PRO A 44 5.14 -0.31 -11.77
CA PRO A 44 5.32 -1.44 -12.66
C PRO A 44 4.01 -1.99 -13.23
N VAL A 45 2.98 -2.07 -12.39
CA VAL A 45 1.63 -2.53 -12.78
C VAL A 45 0.97 -1.71 -13.89
N ASN A 46 1.43 -0.47 -14.10
CA ASN A 46 0.88 0.44 -15.11
C ASN A 46 1.81 0.64 -16.31
N THR A 47 3.12 0.67 -16.09
CA THR A 47 4.06 1.23 -17.08
C THR A 47 5.13 0.27 -17.56
N PHE A 48 5.36 -0.86 -16.90
CA PHE A 48 6.46 -1.75 -17.30
C PHE A 48 6.08 -2.59 -18.52
N THR A 49 7.03 -2.75 -19.45
CA THR A 49 6.91 -3.71 -20.54
C THR A 49 7.19 -5.13 -20.05
N TRP A 50 6.85 -6.13 -20.87
CA TRP A 50 7.17 -7.53 -20.58
C TRP A 50 8.67 -7.76 -20.35
N GLU A 51 9.53 -7.06 -21.11
CA GLU A 51 10.97 -7.14 -20.94
C GLU A 51 11.39 -6.60 -19.56
N GLN A 52 10.83 -5.47 -19.13
CA GLN A 52 11.12 -4.89 -17.82
C GLN A 52 10.58 -5.77 -16.67
N LEU A 53 9.38 -6.34 -16.82
CA LEU A 53 8.84 -7.30 -15.86
C LEU A 53 9.70 -8.57 -15.79
N SER A 54 10.33 -8.98 -16.88
CA SER A 54 11.22 -10.14 -16.88
C SER A 54 12.51 -9.92 -16.08
N MET A 55 12.95 -8.67 -15.93
CA MET A 55 14.11 -8.28 -15.11
C MET A 55 13.84 -8.31 -13.60
N ILE A 56 12.58 -8.43 -13.17
CA ILE A 56 12.25 -8.59 -11.75
C ILE A 56 12.63 -10.02 -11.33
N GLU A 57 13.63 -10.13 -10.45
CA GLU A 57 14.14 -11.41 -9.94
C GLU A 57 13.37 -11.89 -8.70
N TYR A 58 12.84 -10.98 -7.89
CA TYR A 58 12.09 -11.32 -6.69
C TYR A 58 10.69 -11.83 -7.05
N ALA A 59 10.48 -13.14 -6.91
CA ALA A 59 9.27 -13.84 -7.37
C ALA A 59 7.98 -13.34 -6.71
N PRO A 60 7.91 -13.11 -5.38
CA PRO A 60 6.68 -12.62 -4.73
C PRO A 60 6.14 -11.30 -5.30
N ALA A 61 7.02 -10.30 -5.46
CA ALA A 61 6.62 -9.03 -6.08
C ALA A 61 6.16 -9.23 -7.53
N LYS A 62 6.86 -10.09 -8.28
CA LYS A 62 6.54 -10.39 -9.68
C LYS A 62 5.16 -11.06 -9.82
N GLU A 63 4.84 -12.00 -8.96
CA GLU A 63 3.54 -12.67 -8.91
C GLU A 63 2.43 -11.68 -8.59
N ARG A 64 2.60 -10.84 -7.56
CA ARG A 64 1.65 -9.77 -7.22
C ARG A 64 1.38 -8.84 -8.40
N ILE A 65 2.41 -8.47 -9.17
CA ILE A 65 2.25 -7.64 -10.38
C ILE A 65 1.46 -8.37 -11.46
N PHE A 66 1.70 -9.67 -11.68
CA PHE A 66 0.99 -10.46 -12.70
C PHE A 66 -0.47 -10.77 -12.33
N GLU A 67 -0.79 -10.90 -11.05
CA GLU A 67 -2.16 -11.13 -10.58
C GLU A 67 -3.02 -9.86 -10.58
N TYR A 68 -2.37 -8.69 -10.52
CA TYR A 68 -3.06 -7.41 -10.38
C TYR A 68 -4.05 -7.11 -11.52
N PRO A 69 -3.73 -7.30 -12.83
CA PRO A 69 -4.70 -7.08 -13.92
C PRO A 69 -5.96 -7.95 -13.84
N LEU A 70 -5.84 -9.20 -13.39
CA LEU A 70 -6.97 -10.11 -13.21
C LEU A 70 -7.87 -9.64 -12.06
N THR A 71 -7.26 -9.20 -10.96
CA THR A 71 -7.96 -8.64 -9.81
C THR A 71 -8.74 -7.38 -10.19
N ILE A 72 -8.11 -6.47 -10.95
CA ILE A 72 -8.78 -5.26 -11.44
C ILE A 72 -9.93 -5.60 -12.38
N SER A 73 -9.69 -6.47 -13.37
CA SER A 73 -10.71 -6.81 -14.37
C SER A 73 -11.94 -7.39 -13.69
N SER A 74 -11.73 -8.32 -12.76
CA SER A 74 -12.82 -8.89 -11.95
C SER A 74 -13.57 -7.80 -11.18
N ALA A 75 -12.86 -6.92 -10.46
CA ALA A 75 -13.49 -5.84 -9.70
C ALA A 75 -14.31 -4.89 -10.58
N TYR A 76 -13.81 -4.56 -11.78
CA TYR A 76 -14.51 -3.72 -12.75
C TYR A 76 -15.79 -4.40 -13.28
N ASP A 77 -15.71 -5.68 -13.66
CA ASP A 77 -16.84 -6.42 -14.23
C ASP A 77 -17.99 -6.60 -13.23
N PHE A 78 -17.70 -6.68 -11.93
CA PHE A 78 -18.72 -6.74 -10.88
C PHE A 78 -19.31 -5.38 -10.49
N LEU A 79 -18.75 -4.25 -10.98
CA LEU A 79 -19.28 -2.93 -10.67
C LEU A 79 -20.42 -2.55 -11.62
N PRO A 80 -21.56 -2.06 -11.10
CA PRO A 80 -22.56 -1.41 -11.93
C PRO A 80 -21.98 -0.16 -12.61
N GLY A 81 -22.33 0.10 -13.88
CA GLY A 81 -21.86 1.28 -14.61
C GLY A 81 -22.01 2.61 -13.85
N GLY A 82 -23.14 2.80 -13.16
CA GLY A 82 -23.38 3.99 -12.33
C GLY A 82 -22.42 4.15 -11.14
N ALA A 83 -21.77 3.07 -10.69
CA ALA A 83 -20.80 3.09 -9.61
C ALA A 83 -19.55 3.89 -9.98
N HIS A 84 -19.11 3.82 -11.24
CA HIS A 84 -17.90 4.48 -11.72
C HIS A 84 -18.21 5.52 -12.80
N GLY A 85 -19.45 6.01 -12.87
CA GLY A 85 -19.85 7.04 -13.84
C GLY A 85 -19.77 6.59 -15.30
N ALA A 86 -20.00 5.30 -15.55
CA ALA A 86 -19.88 4.65 -16.86
C ALA A 86 -18.48 4.84 -17.50
N SER A 87 -17.44 5.01 -16.68
CA SER A 87 -16.05 5.04 -17.11
C SER A 87 -15.58 3.73 -17.72
N SER A 88 -14.57 3.79 -18.59
CA SER A 88 -13.93 2.59 -19.15
C SER A 88 -13.06 1.86 -18.12
N ARG A 89 -12.58 0.66 -18.47
CA ARG A 89 -11.67 -0.12 -17.62
C ARG A 89 -10.33 0.60 -17.44
N GLU A 90 -9.81 1.23 -18.49
CA GLU A 90 -8.54 1.99 -18.45
C GLU A 90 -8.67 3.21 -17.53
N GLU A 91 -9.82 3.89 -17.53
CA GLU A 91 -10.08 4.97 -16.57
C GLU A 91 -10.15 4.43 -15.13
N PHE A 92 -10.69 3.22 -14.93
CA PHE A 92 -10.73 2.56 -13.63
C PHE A 92 -9.36 2.11 -13.12
N GLU A 93 -8.53 1.54 -13.99
CA GLU A 93 -7.13 1.23 -13.71
C GLU A 93 -6.35 2.49 -13.29
N TRP A 94 -6.51 3.59 -14.04
CA TRP A 94 -5.93 4.88 -13.65
C TRP A 94 -6.40 5.33 -12.26
N ALA A 95 -7.71 5.25 -11.99
CA ALA A 95 -8.27 5.70 -10.71
C ALA A 95 -7.75 4.85 -9.53
N LEU A 96 -7.61 3.53 -9.73
CA LEU A 96 -6.99 2.65 -8.72
C LEU A 96 -5.54 3.03 -8.47
N SER A 97 -4.77 3.29 -9.53
CA SER A 97 -3.36 3.69 -9.40
C SER A 97 -3.20 5.02 -8.66
N ILE A 98 -4.09 5.98 -8.86
CA ILE A 98 -4.15 7.20 -8.03
C ILE A 98 -4.46 6.84 -6.57
N VAL A 99 -5.48 6.01 -6.33
CA VAL A 99 -5.94 5.67 -4.98
C VAL A 99 -4.89 4.90 -4.18
N HIS A 100 -4.17 3.98 -4.80
CA HIS A 100 -3.12 3.21 -4.14
C HIS A 100 -1.87 4.05 -3.81
N SER A 101 -1.57 5.06 -4.64
CA SER A 101 -0.35 5.88 -4.50
C SER A 101 -0.51 7.18 -3.69
N ARG A 102 -1.74 7.65 -3.44
CA ARG A 102 -1.99 9.01 -2.90
C ARG A 102 -2.91 9.08 -1.69
N THR A 103 -3.35 7.94 -1.15
CA THR A 103 -4.31 7.95 -0.04
C THR A 103 -3.66 7.99 1.33
N PHE A 104 -4.32 8.70 2.24
CA PHE A 104 -3.98 8.78 3.65
C PHE A 104 -4.88 7.86 4.47
N ARG A 105 -4.30 7.20 5.47
CA ARG A 105 -5.05 6.47 6.50
C ARG A 105 -5.70 7.46 7.45
N THR A 106 -7.03 7.55 7.41
CA THR A 106 -7.82 8.47 8.26
C THR A 106 -8.57 7.76 9.39
N GLY A 107 -8.25 6.49 9.62
CA GLY A 107 -8.87 5.59 10.60
C GLY A 107 -8.59 4.14 10.20
N GLN A 108 -9.00 3.18 11.04
CA GLN A 108 -8.74 1.74 10.86
C GLN A 108 -9.04 1.28 9.41
N ASP A 109 -10.27 1.48 8.96
CA ASP A 109 -10.72 1.11 7.60
C ASP A 109 -11.02 2.32 6.69
N LYS A 110 -10.49 3.49 7.04
CA LYS A 110 -10.76 4.73 6.29
C LYS A 110 -9.51 5.19 5.55
N ARG A 111 -9.71 5.46 4.26
CA ARG A 111 -8.70 6.02 3.36
C ARG A 111 -9.31 7.19 2.62
N ALA A 112 -8.53 8.26 2.44
CA ALA A 112 -8.97 9.46 1.75
C ALA A 112 -7.88 10.00 0.82
N LEU A 113 -8.29 10.55 -0.33
CA LEU A 113 -7.46 11.45 -1.11
C LEU A 113 -7.61 12.84 -0.50
N ILE A 114 -6.50 13.45 -0.09
CA ILE A 114 -6.49 14.72 0.63
C ILE A 114 -5.77 15.74 -0.25
N PRO A 115 -6.51 16.65 -0.90
CA PRO A 115 -5.93 17.65 -1.78
C PRO A 115 -4.79 18.42 -1.10
N ILE A 116 -3.76 18.79 -1.87
CA ILE A 116 -2.55 19.49 -1.42
C ILE A 116 -1.63 18.57 -0.62
N ALA A 117 -2.13 17.87 0.40
CA ALA A 117 -1.32 16.98 1.22
C ALA A 117 -0.71 15.82 0.41
N ASP A 118 -1.45 15.30 -0.58
CA ASP A 118 -1.00 14.21 -1.45
C ASP A 118 0.08 14.59 -2.48
N PHE A 119 0.49 15.86 -2.52
CA PHE A 119 1.63 16.31 -3.33
C PHE A 119 2.97 16.20 -2.58
N ALA A 120 2.97 16.06 -1.26
CA ALA A 120 4.19 15.89 -0.50
C ALA A 120 4.81 14.51 -0.79
N ASN A 121 6.07 14.49 -1.20
CA ASN A 121 6.76 13.25 -1.55
C ASN A 121 7.21 12.46 -0.32
N HIS A 122 7.49 11.18 -0.54
CA HIS A 122 8.15 10.35 0.46
C HIS A 122 9.65 10.60 0.52
N ARG A 123 10.20 10.76 1.73
CA ARG A 123 11.66 10.74 1.94
C ARG A 123 12.14 9.57 2.80
N GLY A 124 11.34 9.14 3.76
CA GLY A 124 11.60 7.93 4.54
C GLY A 124 12.54 8.18 5.72
N ILE A 125 13.51 7.28 5.92
CA ILE A 125 14.47 7.33 7.03
C ILE A 125 15.89 7.56 6.50
N GLU A 126 16.71 8.28 7.27
CA GLU A 126 18.11 8.58 6.92
C GLU A 126 19.10 7.58 7.53
N ALA A 127 18.75 6.98 8.66
CA ALA A 127 19.56 6.00 9.35
C ALA A 127 18.68 5.09 10.21
N ILE A 128 19.21 3.90 10.54
CA ILE A 128 18.60 2.96 11.48
C ILE A 128 19.44 2.98 12.76
N SER A 129 18.80 3.23 13.90
CA SER A 129 19.49 3.23 15.19
C SER A 129 19.80 1.80 15.63
N VAL A 130 21.05 1.37 15.41
CA VAL A 130 21.57 0.06 15.88
C VAL A 130 21.73 -0.04 17.40
N LEU A 131 21.54 1.07 18.11
CA LEU A 131 21.57 1.13 19.58
C LEU A 131 20.18 1.03 20.20
N SER A 132 19.12 1.11 19.40
CA SER A 132 17.76 0.89 19.87
C SER A 132 17.39 -0.58 19.77
N GLU A 133 16.74 -1.12 20.80
CA GLU A 133 16.25 -2.51 20.80
C GLU A 133 15.26 -2.80 19.66
N ASN A 134 14.62 -1.74 19.14
CA ASN A 134 13.59 -1.81 18.10
C ASN A 134 14.06 -1.35 16.70
N PHE A 135 15.37 -1.13 16.50
CA PHE A 135 15.92 -0.64 15.22
C PHE A 135 15.16 0.60 14.67
N GLU A 136 14.86 1.57 15.53
CA GLU A 136 14.08 2.74 15.14
C GLU A 136 14.80 3.56 14.06
N GLY A 137 14.06 3.85 12.99
CA GLY A 137 14.53 4.69 11.90
C GLY A 137 14.50 6.17 12.27
N ILE A 138 15.60 6.88 12.03
CA ILE A 138 15.66 8.33 12.15
C ILE A 138 14.97 8.92 10.91
N SER A 139 13.88 9.65 11.10
CA SER A 139 13.08 10.19 9.99
C SER A 139 13.85 11.26 9.20
N ALA A 140 13.95 11.07 7.89
CA ALA A 140 14.49 12.06 6.97
C ALA A 140 13.44 13.10 6.51
N ASN A 141 12.16 12.83 6.78
CA ASN A 141 11.03 13.66 6.34
C ASN A 141 11.09 15.06 6.95
N THR A 142 10.63 16.05 6.19
CA THR A 142 10.64 17.47 6.59
C THR A 142 9.34 17.89 7.25
N ALA A 143 8.28 17.11 7.06
CA ALA A 143 7.00 17.29 7.69
C ALA A 143 6.43 15.97 8.22
N THR A 144 5.53 16.09 9.18
CA THR A 144 4.64 15.04 9.65
C THR A 144 3.20 15.48 9.49
N TRP A 145 2.25 14.58 9.66
CA TRP A 145 0.83 14.90 9.61
C TRP A 145 0.06 14.14 10.67
N ASP A 146 -1.06 14.72 11.09
CA ASP A 146 -2.00 14.12 12.04
C ASP A 146 -3.42 14.56 11.71
N LEU A 147 -4.41 13.86 12.25
CA LEU A 147 -5.82 14.24 12.18
C LEU A 147 -6.18 15.04 13.43
N ASP A 148 -6.94 16.12 13.28
CA ASP A 148 -7.58 16.79 14.42
C ASP A 148 -8.82 16.01 14.90
N ALA A 149 -9.42 16.49 16.00
CA ALA A 149 -10.58 15.86 16.62
C ALA A 149 -11.82 15.90 15.70
N GLU A 150 -11.86 16.82 14.75
CA GLU A 150 -12.91 17.00 13.75
C GLU A 150 -12.66 16.18 12.47
N GLY A 151 -11.50 15.50 12.37
CA GLY A 151 -11.11 14.67 11.23
C GLY A 151 -10.43 15.45 10.09
N GLY A 152 -10.05 16.70 10.31
CA GLY A 152 -9.20 17.49 9.42
C GLY A 152 -7.75 17.03 9.47
N LEU A 153 -7.10 16.90 8.30
CA LEU A 153 -5.67 16.59 8.24
C LEU A 153 -4.85 17.87 8.40
N ARG A 154 -3.87 17.82 9.30
CA ARG A 154 -2.92 18.89 9.56
C ARG A 154 -1.51 18.40 9.22
N VAL A 155 -0.77 19.20 8.44
CA VAL A 155 0.63 18.94 8.12
C VAL A 155 1.48 19.93 8.92
N PHE A 156 2.47 19.42 9.63
CA PHE A 156 3.37 20.20 10.49
C PHE A 156 4.81 19.99 10.04
N ALA A 157 5.62 21.05 10.07
CA ALA A 157 7.05 20.92 9.90
C ALA A 157 7.62 20.07 11.04
N ALA A 158 8.40 19.04 10.71
CA ALA A 158 9.08 18.17 11.67
C ALA A 158 10.52 18.65 11.96
N LYS A 159 11.01 19.61 11.17
CA LYS A 159 12.28 20.30 11.32
C LYS A 159 12.17 21.70 10.71
N ASP A 160 13.15 22.55 11.01
CA ASP A 160 13.22 23.88 10.42
C ASP A 160 13.36 23.78 8.88
N LEU A 161 12.57 24.58 8.18
CA LEU A 161 12.51 24.63 6.71
C LEU A 161 12.96 26.01 6.22
N GLN A 162 13.78 26.02 5.18
CA GLN A 162 14.18 27.22 4.45
C GLN A 162 13.34 27.40 3.18
N GLU A 163 13.35 28.62 2.63
CA GLU A 163 12.73 28.88 1.33
C GLU A 163 13.38 27.98 0.26
N GLY A 164 12.54 27.27 -0.49
CA GLY A 164 12.99 26.31 -1.51
C GLY A 164 13.16 24.88 -1.01
N ASP A 165 13.07 24.62 0.30
CA ASP A 165 13.08 23.25 0.81
C ASP A 165 11.81 22.47 0.41
N GLU A 166 12.00 21.21 0.06
CA GLU A 166 10.90 20.32 -0.26
C GLU A 166 10.16 19.86 1.01
N VAL A 167 8.84 19.98 1.01
CA VAL A 167 7.97 19.39 2.04
C VAL A 167 7.77 17.91 1.72
N THR A 168 8.26 17.03 2.60
CA THR A 168 8.25 15.58 2.46
C THR A 168 7.66 14.93 3.71
N ILE A 169 6.93 13.83 3.52
CA ILE A 169 6.22 13.11 4.58
C ILE A 169 6.53 11.61 4.53
N SER A 170 6.24 10.89 5.60
CA SER A 170 6.20 9.43 5.54
C SER A 170 4.90 8.95 4.87
N TYR A 171 5.00 8.01 3.93
CA TYR A 171 3.84 7.35 3.30
C TYR A 171 3.27 6.21 4.14
N GLY A 172 3.83 5.99 5.33
CA GLY A 172 3.33 5.06 6.33
C GLY A 172 4.42 4.14 6.84
N SER A 173 4.27 3.78 8.11
CA SER A 173 5.15 2.93 8.89
C SER A 173 4.81 1.43 8.79
N LEU A 174 4.18 0.98 7.71
CA LEU A 174 3.74 -0.42 7.55
C LEU A 174 3.79 -0.87 6.08
N LYS A 175 4.64 -0.24 5.27
CA LYS A 175 4.79 -0.60 3.85
C LYS A 175 6.18 -1.15 3.65
N ASP A 176 6.26 -2.35 3.12
CA ASP A 176 7.49 -2.94 2.62
C ASP A 176 7.86 -2.36 1.25
N ASN A 177 9.04 -2.72 0.74
CA ASN A 177 9.48 -2.27 -0.57
C ASN A 177 8.62 -2.82 -1.70
N ASP A 178 7.93 -3.95 -1.53
CA ASP A 178 7.00 -4.48 -2.52
C ASP A 178 5.84 -3.50 -2.74
N ASP A 179 5.23 -2.99 -1.67
CA ASP A 179 4.16 -2.00 -1.76
C ASP A 179 4.63 -0.70 -2.43
N PHE A 180 5.81 -0.19 -2.03
CA PHE A 180 6.39 1.01 -2.67
C PHE A 180 6.68 0.78 -4.15
N PHE A 181 7.25 -0.37 -4.50
CA PHE A 181 7.59 -0.70 -5.87
C PHE A 181 6.33 -0.84 -6.71
N ILE A 182 5.41 -1.71 -6.31
CA ILE A 182 4.22 -2.14 -7.08
C ILE A 182 3.23 -0.99 -7.25
N PHE A 183 3.03 -0.14 -6.23
CA PHE A 183 1.96 0.87 -6.26
C PHE A 183 2.44 2.31 -6.37
N TYR A 184 3.67 2.63 -5.95
CA TYR A 184 4.21 3.99 -5.98
C TYR A 184 5.27 4.19 -7.07
N GLY A 185 5.90 3.11 -7.53
CA GLY A 185 6.89 3.15 -8.61
C GLY A 185 8.30 3.53 -8.18
N PHE A 186 8.63 3.37 -6.90
CA PHE A 186 9.98 3.57 -6.39
C PHE A 186 10.27 2.59 -5.25
N ILE A 187 11.54 2.43 -4.89
CA ILE A 187 11.96 1.70 -3.70
C ILE A 187 12.75 2.69 -2.82
N PRO A 188 12.37 2.91 -1.55
CA PRO A 188 13.15 3.76 -0.66
C PRO A 188 14.56 3.18 -0.42
N ARG A 189 15.55 4.05 -0.21
CA ARG A 189 16.94 3.59 0.04
C ARG A 189 17.06 2.79 1.34
N LEU A 190 16.30 3.18 2.36
CA LEU A 190 16.22 2.54 3.65
C LEU A 190 14.75 2.42 4.03
N ASN A 191 14.34 1.22 4.44
CA ASN A 191 13.01 0.94 4.92
C ASN A 191 13.10 0.10 6.20
N SER A 192 12.69 0.65 7.34
CA SER A 192 12.66 -0.08 8.61
C SER A 192 11.56 -1.14 8.67
N TYR A 193 10.62 -1.11 7.72
CA TYR A 193 9.49 -2.04 7.62
C TYR A 193 9.68 -3.03 6.47
N GLU A 194 10.92 -3.20 6.02
CA GLU A 194 11.19 -4.16 4.96
C GLU A 194 10.96 -5.59 5.44
N SER A 195 10.26 -6.37 4.61
CA SER A 195 10.03 -7.78 4.82
C SER A 195 10.34 -8.55 3.54
N VAL A 196 10.77 -9.81 3.71
CA VAL A 196 10.95 -10.74 2.60
C VAL A 196 10.17 -12.01 2.88
N GLN A 197 9.50 -12.51 1.85
CA GLN A 197 8.78 -13.77 1.93
C GLN A 197 9.78 -14.92 1.88
N LEU A 198 9.81 -15.72 2.95
CA LEU A 198 10.67 -16.90 3.04
C LEU A 198 10.00 -18.15 2.47
N TRP A 199 8.68 -18.24 2.60
CA TRP A 199 7.88 -19.36 2.12
C TRP A 199 6.55 -18.89 1.54
N GLU A 200 6.10 -19.56 0.48
CA GLU A 200 4.82 -19.31 -0.19
C GLU A 200 3.62 -19.65 0.70
N SER A 201 3.78 -20.66 1.56
CA SER A 201 2.74 -21.14 2.44
C SER A 201 3.34 -21.82 3.67
N ILE A 202 2.49 -22.04 4.66
CA ILE A 202 2.82 -22.80 5.86
C ILE A 202 3.17 -24.25 5.50
N ASP A 203 2.46 -24.85 4.55
CA ASP A 203 2.74 -26.22 4.11
C ASP A 203 4.14 -26.31 3.48
N HIS A 204 4.52 -25.33 2.65
CA HIS A 204 5.87 -25.27 2.08
C HIS A 204 6.94 -25.09 3.18
N MET A 205 6.71 -24.23 4.17
CA MET A 205 7.60 -24.11 5.33
C MET A 205 7.72 -25.43 6.09
N MET A 206 6.61 -26.13 6.32
CA MET A 206 6.57 -27.40 7.06
C MET A 206 7.30 -28.52 6.31
N GLU A 207 7.11 -28.62 5.00
CA GLU A 207 7.85 -29.57 4.15
C GLU A 207 9.36 -29.30 4.21
N TRP A 208 9.77 -28.03 4.13
CA TRP A 208 11.17 -27.63 4.26
C TRP A 208 11.74 -28.00 5.63
N CYS A 209 11.01 -27.69 6.71
CA CYS A 209 11.41 -28.01 8.09
C CYS A 209 11.55 -29.52 8.30
N GLN A 210 10.58 -30.32 7.84
CA GLN A 210 10.63 -31.77 7.96
C GLN A 210 11.79 -32.37 7.16
N GLY A 211 12.04 -31.87 5.95
CA GLY A 211 13.14 -32.32 5.10
C GLY A 211 14.53 -32.03 5.67
N ARG A 212 14.67 -30.96 6.47
CA ARG A 212 15.98 -30.48 6.95
C ARG A 212 16.26 -30.74 8.43
N LEU A 213 15.23 -30.68 9.28
CA LEU A 213 15.33 -30.91 10.72
C LEU A 213 14.95 -32.35 11.11
N GLY A 214 14.34 -33.10 10.18
CA GLY A 214 13.74 -34.40 10.43
C GLY A 214 12.35 -34.27 11.06
N PRO A 215 11.59 -35.38 11.19
CA PRO A 215 10.35 -35.37 11.94
C PRO A 215 10.63 -35.00 13.41
N PRO A 216 9.67 -34.37 14.12
CA PRO A 216 9.82 -34.13 15.54
C PRO A 216 10.15 -35.45 16.24
N ARG A 217 11.19 -35.43 17.08
CA ARG A 217 11.74 -36.63 17.72
C ARG A 217 10.81 -37.17 18.80
N SER A 218 9.83 -36.38 19.21
CA SER A 218 8.81 -36.72 20.21
C SER A 218 7.49 -35.96 19.97
N LYS A 219 6.42 -36.43 20.63
CA LYS A 219 5.13 -35.72 20.66
C LYS A 219 5.22 -34.36 21.37
N GLU A 220 6.11 -34.20 22.35
CA GLU A 220 6.33 -32.92 23.06
C GLU A 220 7.00 -31.88 22.17
N GLU A 221 7.98 -32.29 21.38
CA GLU A 221 8.65 -31.40 20.42
C GLU A 221 7.67 -30.94 19.33
N ALA A 222 6.84 -31.85 18.81
CA ALA A 222 5.77 -31.51 17.87
C ALA A 222 4.75 -30.51 18.46
N ASN A 223 4.39 -30.68 19.73
CA ASN A 223 3.45 -29.78 20.42
C ASN A 223 4.06 -28.40 20.69
N THR A 224 5.38 -28.35 20.92
CA THR A 224 6.14 -27.10 21.11
C THR A 224 6.14 -26.28 19.83
N TYR A 225 6.43 -26.90 18.68
CA TYR A 225 6.36 -26.22 17.38
C TYR A 225 4.96 -25.68 17.07
N ARG A 226 3.92 -26.50 17.30
CA ARG A 226 2.52 -26.06 17.11
C ARG A 226 2.15 -24.87 18.00
N THR A 227 2.60 -24.86 19.26
CA THR A 227 2.25 -23.79 20.22
C THR A 227 2.98 -22.49 19.91
N ALA A 228 4.28 -22.55 19.60
CA ALA A 228 5.04 -21.39 19.14
C ALA A 228 4.43 -20.78 17.87
N TRP A 229 3.93 -21.63 16.98
CA TRP A 229 3.25 -21.23 15.75
C TRP A 229 1.89 -20.54 16.00
N MET A 230 1.04 -21.07 16.88
CA MET A 230 -0.25 -20.42 17.20
C MET A 230 -0.05 -19.03 17.78
N ARG A 231 0.99 -18.82 18.60
CA ARG A 231 1.35 -17.48 19.10
C ARG A 231 1.79 -16.53 18.00
N ALA A 232 2.65 -16.97 17.08
CA ALA A 232 3.11 -16.13 15.98
C ALA A 232 1.94 -15.66 15.08
N MET A 233 0.95 -16.54 14.82
CA MET A 233 -0.24 -16.16 14.05
C MET A 233 -1.19 -15.23 14.81
N GLU A 234 -1.28 -15.33 16.13
CA GLU A 234 -2.06 -14.40 16.94
C GLU A 234 -1.42 -13.00 16.96
N GLU A 235 -0.09 -12.92 17.03
CA GLU A 235 0.68 -11.67 16.98
C GLU A 235 0.52 -10.99 15.61
N GLU A 236 0.68 -11.71 14.51
CA GLU A 236 0.53 -11.17 13.14
C GLU A 236 -0.90 -10.66 12.85
N ASN A 237 -1.93 -11.33 13.36
CA ASN A 237 -3.32 -10.86 13.23
C ASN A 237 -3.64 -9.66 14.15
N SER A 238 -2.88 -9.47 15.23
CA SER A 238 -3.07 -8.32 16.13
C SER A 238 -2.45 -7.03 15.59
N ASP A 239 -1.38 -7.13 14.80
CA ASP A 239 -0.72 -5.98 14.16
C ASP A 239 -1.39 -5.53 12.85
N LEU A 240 -2.26 -6.36 12.27
CA LEU A 240 -3.11 -6.04 11.12
C LEU A 240 -4.46 -5.42 11.51
N GLY A 241 -4.71 -5.22 12.81
CA GLY A 241 -5.90 -4.60 13.40
C GLY A 241 -5.92 -3.09 13.32
#